data_AF-A0A944EH03-F1
#
_entry.id   AF-A0A944EH03-F1
#
_cell.length_a   1.000
_cell.length_b   1.000
_cell.length_c   1.000
_cell.angle_alpha   90.00
_cell.angle_beta   90.00
_cell.angle_gamma   90.00
#
_symmetry.space_group_name_H-M   'P 1'
#
loop_
_entity.id
_entity.type
_entity.pdbx_description
1 polymer ?
#
loop_
_entity_poly.entity_id
_entity_poly.type
_entity_poly.pdbx_seq_one_letter_code
_entity_poly.pdbx_strand_id
1 'polypeptide(L)'
;MSSNVTRRLVLRGTAVAIAGAALAAPSALAAGRAASTAATDHSGHGGHGGPEAFDEVYQGRRIVGRPAEAGSHGAHHGGGFSVLIDGQELHVMQNADGTWISVVNHYEPFATPRAVARAAVDKLRGATLVPIAV
;
A
#
# COMPACT_ATOMS: atom_id res chain seq x y z
N MET A 1 -36.55 -4.75 40.29
CA MET A 1 -36.04 -3.41 39.96
C MET A 1 -34.87 -3.11 40.90
N SER A 2 -33.69 -2.86 40.31
CA SER A 2 -32.59 -2.03 40.84
C SER A 2 -31.86 -2.57 42.09
N SER A 3 -30.53 -2.60 42.21
CA SER A 3 -29.54 -1.65 41.69
C SER A 3 -28.14 -2.28 41.56
N ASN A 4 -27.57 -2.18 40.35
CA ASN A 4 -26.19 -2.48 39.97
C ASN A 4 -25.19 -1.38 40.43
N VAL A 5 -25.18 -0.98 41.71
CA VAL A 5 -24.44 0.23 42.13
C VAL A 5 -23.59 0.02 43.39
N THR A 6 -22.71 -0.99 43.39
CA THR A 6 -21.69 -1.09 44.46
C THR A 6 -20.35 -1.69 44.02
N ARG A 7 -19.99 -1.63 42.73
CA ARG A 7 -18.61 -1.90 42.26
C ARG A 7 -17.79 -0.64 41.97
N ARG A 8 -18.37 0.54 42.08
CA ARG A 8 -17.77 1.78 41.57
C ARG A 8 -17.11 2.68 42.62
N LEU A 9 -16.93 2.21 43.85
CA LEU A 9 -16.41 3.04 44.93
C LEU A 9 -15.28 2.36 45.73
N VAL A 10 -14.16 2.07 45.07
CA VAL A 10 -12.85 1.95 45.73
C VAL A 10 -11.83 2.62 44.78
N LEU A 11 -11.67 3.94 44.89
CA LEU A 11 -10.56 4.60 45.59
C LEU A 11 -9.24 4.42 44.80
N ARG A 12 -8.94 5.33 43.85
CA ARG A 12 -8.10 6.54 44.05
C ARG A 12 -6.65 6.20 44.46
N GLY A 13 -5.72 6.32 43.51
CA GLY A 13 -4.28 6.28 43.74
C GLY A 13 -3.54 7.20 42.76
N THR A 14 -3.01 8.28 43.33
CA THR A 14 -2.20 9.41 42.86
C THR A 14 -1.42 9.34 41.53
N ALA A 15 -1.51 10.44 40.78
CA ALA A 15 -0.68 10.83 39.65
C ALA A 15 0.77 11.16 40.07
N VAL A 16 1.74 10.73 39.27
CA VAL A 16 3.10 11.30 39.23
C VAL A 16 3.30 11.88 37.84
N ALA A 17 3.33 13.20 37.76
CA ALA A 17 3.74 13.93 36.57
C ALA A 17 5.25 14.12 36.61
N ILE A 18 5.96 13.63 35.59
CA ILE A 18 7.34 14.04 35.31
C ILE A 18 7.30 14.92 34.07
N ALA A 19 7.44 16.22 34.29
CA ALA A 19 7.60 17.21 33.24
C ALA A 19 9.05 17.16 32.73
N GLY A 20 9.26 16.61 31.53
CA GLY A 20 10.51 16.76 30.79
C GLY A 20 10.31 17.76 29.66
N ALA A 21 10.78 19.00 29.86
CA ALA A 21 10.86 20.00 28.81
C ALA A 21 12.09 19.70 27.94
N ALA A 22 11.88 19.24 26.71
CA ALA A 22 12.92 19.18 25.68
C ALA A 22 12.62 20.24 24.61
N LEU A 23 13.61 21.10 24.41
CA LEU A 23 13.60 22.28 23.57
C LEU A 23 13.29 21.98 22.10
N ALA A 24 12.57 22.92 21.49
CA ALA A 24 12.17 22.92 20.10
C ALA A 24 13.37 22.99 19.13
N ALA A 25 13.29 22.21 18.05
CA ALA A 25 13.96 22.49 16.80
C ALA A 25 13.03 22.10 15.65
N PRO A 26 12.42 23.04 14.91
CA PRO A 26 11.78 22.74 13.65
C PRO A 26 12.86 22.70 12.56
N SER A 27 13.39 21.52 12.25
CA SER A 27 14.05 21.31 10.97
C SER A 27 12.94 21.21 9.91
N ALA A 28 12.60 22.35 9.32
CA ALA A 28 11.77 22.42 8.12
C ALA A 28 12.54 21.80 6.95
N LEU A 29 12.48 20.47 6.81
CA LEU A 29 12.80 19.81 5.56
C LEU A 29 11.58 19.99 4.65
N ALA A 30 11.62 21.08 3.88
CA ALA A 30 10.80 21.24 2.70
C ALA A 30 11.18 20.14 1.70
N ALA A 31 10.56 18.96 1.83
CA ALA A 31 10.51 17.99 0.76
C ALA A 31 9.66 18.63 -0.34
N GLY A 32 10.35 19.31 -1.27
CA GLY A 32 9.76 19.78 -2.50
C GLY A 32 9.13 18.59 -3.21
N ARG A 33 7.80 18.49 -3.10
CA ARG A 33 6.99 17.69 -4.01
C ARG A 33 7.11 18.41 -5.35
N ALA A 34 8.17 18.10 -6.09
CA ALA A 34 8.21 18.35 -7.51
C ALA A 34 7.11 17.47 -8.09
N ALA A 35 5.90 18.02 -8.19
CA ALA A 35 4.94 17.56 -9.16
C ALA A 35 5.59 17.82 -10.51
N SER A 36 6.30 16.83 -11.03
CA SER A 36 6.63 16.77 -12.43
C SER A 36 5.30 16.66 -13.18
N THR A 37 4.73 17.83 -13.51
CA THR A 37 3.87 17.97 -14.67
C THR A 37 4.72 17.60 -15.87
N ALA A 38 4.78 16.30 -16.17
CA ALA A 38 5.31 15.82 -17.43
C ALA A 38 4.44 16.47 -18.51
N ALA A 39 5.06 17.42 -19.20
CA ALA A 39 4.51 18.04 -20.37
C ALA A 39 4.14 16.93 -21.37
N THR A 40 2.97 17.09 -21.94
CA THR A 40 2.36 16.25 -22.94
C THR A 40 3.23 16.16 -24.21
N ASP A 41 3.85 15.01 -24.45
CA ASP A 41 4.29 14.63 -25.81
C ASP A 41 3.19 13.80 -26.47
N HIS A 42 2.40 14.45 -27.34
CA HIS A 42 1.43 13.81 -28.25
C HIS A 42 2.13 13.35 -29.53
N SER A 43 2.95 12.29 -29.44
CA SER A 43 3.51 11.64 -30.63
C SER A 43 3.60 10.13 -30.44
N GLY A 44 2.60 9.41 -30.93
CA GLY A 44 2.65 7.96 -31.13
C GLY A 44 1.31 7.27 -30.90
N HIS A 45 0.60 6.96 -31.98
CA HIS A 45 -0.60 6.13 -31.92
C HIS A 45 -0.29 4.72 -31.39
N GLY A 46 -0.91 4.32 -30.27
CA GLY A 46 -1.13 2.92 -29.90
C GLY A 46 -0.85 2.56 -28.44
N GLY A 47 -1.85 2.64 -27.57
CA GLY A 47 -1.82 1.98 -26.25
C GLY A 47 -2.58 2.75 -25.17
N HIS A 48 -3.62 2.14 -24.62
CA HIS A 48 -4.46 2.68 -23.54
C HIS A 48 -3.62 3.17 -22.34
N GLY A 49 -3.97 4.31 -21.73
CA GLY A 49 -3.24 4.99 -20.66
C GLY A 49 -3.23 4.29 -19.29
N GLY A 50 -2.91 2.99 -19.28
CA GLY A 50 -2.74 2.17 -18.08
C GLY A 50 -1.28 2.08 -17.62
N PRO A 51 -1.02 1.41 -16.48
CA PRO A 51 0.33 1.20 -15.97
C PRO A 51 1.22 0.41 -16.93
N GLU A 52 2.52 0.70 -16.93
CA GLU A 52 3.52 -0.04 -17.69
C GLU A 52 3.64 -1.49 -17.18
N ALA A 53 3.66 -2.46 -18.11
CA ALA A 53 3.97 -3.84 -17.78
C ALA A 53 5.42 -3.98 -17.29
N PHE A 54 5.69 -5.00 -16.47
CA PHE A 54 7.05 -5.29 -15.98
C PHE A 54 7.25 -6.77 -15.71
N ASP A 55 8.51 -7.22 -15.79
CA ASP A 55 8.96 -8.55 -15.40
C ASP A 55 10.41 -8.42 -14.92
N GLU A 56 10.63 -8.55 -13.61
CA GLU A 56 11.96 -8.42 -13.01
C GLU A 56 12.15 -9.39 -11.85
N VAL A 57 13.40 -9.59 -11.46
CA VAL A 57 13.74 -10.30 -10.21
C VAL A 57 14.13 -9.27 -9.17
N TYR A 58 13.33 -9.14 -8.11
CA TYR A 58 13.57 -8.25 -6.98
C TYR A 58 13.83 -9.08 -5.72
N GLN A 59 15.00 -8.88 -5.10
CA GLN A 59 15.47 -9.65 -3.94
C GLN A 59 15.35 -11.17 -4.12
N GLY A 60 15.65 -11.67 -5.32
CA GLY A 60 15.60 -13.10 -5.64
C GLY A 60 14.19 -13.64 -5.95
N ARG A 61 13.15 -12.80 -5.95
CA ARG A 61 11.78 -13.18 -6.31
C ARG A 61 11.37 -12.58 -7.64
N ARG A 62 10.75 -13.36 -8.51
CA ARG A 62 10.27 -12.86 -9.81
C ARG A 62 8.95 -12.13 -9.59
N ILE A 63 8.89 -10.87 -9.98
CA ILE A 63 7.68 -10.06 -9.94
C ILE A 63 7.27 -9.67 -11.36
N VAL A 64 5.99 -9.86 -11.67
CA VAL A 64 5.42 -9.59 -13.00
C VAL A 64 4.20 -8.71 -12.84
N GLY A 65 4.10 -7.66 -13.64
CA GLY A 65 2.93 -6.81 -13.76
C GLY A 65 2.47 -6.74 -15.20
N ARG A 66 1.19 -6.94 -15.45
CA ARG A 66 0.60 -6.90 -16.79
C ARG A 66 -0.85 -6.43 -16.74
N PRO A 67 -1.38 -5.89 -17.84
CA PRO A 67 -2.83 -5.69 -17.97
C PRO A 67 -3.57 -6.98 -17.61
N ALA A 68 -4.62 -6.86 -16.81
CA ALA A 68 -5.43 -7.99 -16.38
C ALA A 68 -6.22 -8.54 -17.57
N GLU A 69 -6.32 -9.87 -17.65
CA GLU A 69 -7.21 -10.51 -18.61
C GLU A 69 -8.67 -10.18 -18.24
N ALA A 70 -9.50 -9.95 -19.26
CA ALA A 70 -10.91 -9.66 -19.08
C ALA A 70 -11.59 -10.79 -18.29
N GLY A 71 -12.26 -10.44 -17.18
CA GLY A 71 -12.94 -11.41 -16.30
C GLY A 71 -12.07 -12.05 -15.20
N SER A 72 -10.81 -11.64 -15.05
CA SER A 72 -9.96 -12.03 -13.91
C SER A 72 -10.22 -11.18 -12.66
N HIS A 73 -9.79 -11.62 -11.47
CA HIS A 73 -9.91 -10.85 -10.22
C HIS A 73 -9.19 -9.49 -10.28
N GLY A 74 -8.04 -9.43 -10.96
CA GLY A 74 -7.34 -8.18 -11.25
C GLY A 74 -8.12 -7.20 -12.14
N ALA A 75 -9.11 -7.67 -12.90
CA ALA A 75 -9.94 -6.81 -13.75
C ALA A 75 -10.95 -5.96 -12.96
N HIS A 76 -11.45 -6.46 -11.82
CA HIS A 76 -12.48 -5.78 -11.04
C HIS A 76 -11.92 -4.79 -10.02
N HIS A 77 -10.86 -5.18 -9.31
CA HIS A 77 -10.31 -4.37 -8.21
C HIS A 77 -8.89 -3.85 -8.48
N GLY A 78 -8.12 -4.51 -9.34
CA GLY A 78 -6.75 -4.12 -9.71
C GLY A 78 -6.66 -3.01 -10.75
N GLY A 79 -7.73 -2.24 -11.00
CA GLY A 79 -7.74 -1.21 -12.04
C GLY A 79 -7.45 -1.77 -13.44
N GLY A 80 -7.80 -3.04 -13.70
CA GLY A 80 -7.43 -3.71 -14.95
C GLY A 80 -5.96 -4.11 -15.03
N PHE A 81 -5.26 -4.27 -13.91
CA PHE A 81 -3.86 -4.67 -13.84
C PHE A 81 -3.67 -5.84 -12.86
N SER A 82 -2.87 -6.83 -13.26
CA SER A 82 -2.54 -8.01 -12.48
C SER A 82 -1.06 -7.98 -12.08
N VAL A 83 -0.79 -8.36 -10.83
CA VAL A 83 0.57 -8.47 -10.28
C VAL A 83 0.79 -9.89 -9.80
N LEU A 84 1.93 -10.49 -10.13
CA LEU A 84 2.33 -11.82 -9.70
C LEU A 84 3.67 -11.76 -8.97
N ILE A 85 3.82 -12.61 -7.95
CA ILE A 85 5.10 -12.89 -7.27
C ILE A 85 5.36 -14.39 -7.37
N ASP A 86 6.44 -14.78 -8.02
CA ASP A 86 6.80 -16.17 -8.34
C ASP A 86 5.64 -16.96 -8.98
N GLY A 87 4.88 -16.28 -9.84
CA GLY A 87 3.72 -16.85 -10.52
C GLY A 87 2.44 -16.92 -9.70
N GLN A 88 2.44 -16.49 -8.43
CA GLN A 88 1.23 -16.39 -7.60
C GLN A 88 0.64 -14.98 -7.68
N GLU A 89 -0.68 -14.87 -7.87
CA GLU A 89 -1.35 -13.58 -7.97
C GLU A 89 -1.33 -12.85 -6.63
N LEU A 90 -0.80 -11.62 -6.65
CA LEU A 90 -0.93 -10.65 -5.58
C LEU A 90 -2.16 -9.80 -5.86
N HIS A 91 -3.15 -9.88 -4.97
CA HIS A 91 -4.31 -9.00 -5.06
C HIS A 91 -3.88 -7.55 -4.79
N VAL A 92 -4.01 -6.72 -5.82
CA VAL A 92 -3.73 -5.28 -5.81
C VAL A 92 -5.00 -4.50 -6.07
N MET A 93 -5.03 -3.26 -5.58
CA MET A 93 -6.10 -2.32 -5.87
C MET A 93 -5.54 -0.95 -6.20
N GLN A 94 -6.17 -0.30 -7.16
CA GLN A 94 -5.90 1.10 -7.46
C GLN A 94 -6.89 1.98 -6.70
N ASN A 95 -6.36 2.94 -5.94
CA ASN A 95 -7.14 3.98 -5.29
C ASN A 95 -7.62 5.01 -6.31
N ALA A 96 -8.63 5.80 -5.94
CA ALA A 96 -9.19 6.84 -6.80
C ALA A 96 -8.17 7.95 -7.18
N ASP A 97 -7.13 8.16 -6.36
CA ASP A 97 -6.04 9.10 -6.63
C ASP A 97 -4.93 8.49 -7.50
N GLY A 98 -5.11 7.26 -7.98
CA GLY A 98 -4.17 6.54 -8.83
C GLY A 98 -3.06 5.80 -8.08
N THR A 99 -2.98 5.91 -6.75
CA THR A 99 -2.05 5.12 -5.92
C THR A 99 -2.50 3.66 -5.81
N TRP A 100 -1.59 2.80 -5.38
CA TRP A 100 -1.76 1.34 -5.37
C TRP A 100 -1.56 0.78 -3.98
N ILE A 101 -2.39 -0.18 -3.62
CA ILE A 101 -2.26 -0.98 -2.39
C ILE A 101 -2.35 -2.46 -2.74
N SER A 102 -1.90 -3.32 -1.83
CA SER A 102 -2.05 -4.77 -1.97
C SER A 102 -2.70 -5.38 -0.74
N VAL A 103 -3.17 -6.62 -0.83
CA VAL A 103 -3.68 -7.35 0.34
C VAL A 103 -2.65 -7.44 1.48
N VAL A 104 -1.36 -7.50 1.15
CA VAL A 104 -0.29 -7.54 2.16
C VAL A 104 0.08 -6.14 2.68
N ASN A 105 -0.01 -5.09 1.86
CA ASN A 105 0.23 -3.69 2.27
C ASN A 105 -1.02 -2.83 2.01
N HIS A 106 -2.12 -3.14 2.69
CA HIS A 106 -3.44 -2.57 2.37
C HIS A 106 -3.62 -1.11 2.78
N TYR A 107 -2.94 -0.66 3.83
CA TYR A 107 -3.06 0.68 4.38
C TYR A 107 -1.87 1.59 4.02
N GLU A 108 -1.06 1.18 3.07
CA GLU A 108 0.17 1.88 2.66
C GLU A 108 0.14 2.12 1.15
N PRO A 109 -0.17 3.34 0.69
CA PRO A 109 -0.25 3.64 -0.73
C PRO A 109 1.13 3.73 -1.40
N PHE A 110 1.24 3.14 -2.58
CA PHE A 110 2.42 3.21 -3.45
C PHE A 110 2.11 3.90 -4.78
N ALA A 111 3.09 4.58 -5.37
CA ALA A 111 2.88 5.34 -6.59
C ALA A 111 2.61 4.46 -7.84
N THR A 112 3.08 3.21 -7.85
CA THR A 112 3.00 2.33 -9.04
C THR A 112 2.76 0.86 -8.66
N PRO A 113 2.26 0.04 -9.60
CA PRO A 113 2.14 -1.41 -9.42
C PRO A 113 3.49 -2.11 -9.16
N ARG A 114 4.59 -1.61 -9.77
CA ARG A 114 5.93 -2.13 -9.52
C ARG A 114 6.37 -1.86 -8.08
N ALA A 115 6.07 -0.67 -7.55
CA ALA A 115 6.39 -0.32 -6.17
C ALA A 115 5.61 -1.17 -5.16
N VAL A 116 4.31 -1.42 -5.38
CA VAL A 116 3.53 -2.30 -4.50
C VAL A 116 4.02 -3.75 -4.54
N ALA A 117 4.47 -4.24 -5.70
CA ALA A 117 5.06 -5.58 -5.83
C ALA A 117 6.36 -5.72 -5.03
N ARG A 118 7.26 -4.73 -5.12
CA ARG A 118 8.51 -4.70 -4.34
C ARG A 118 8.23 -4.63 -2.84
N ALA A 119 7.31 -3.76 -2.42
CA ALA A 119 6.91 -3.66 -1.02
C ALA A 119 6.30 -4.96 -0.47
N ALA A 120 5.53 -5.68 -1.30
CA ALA A 120 5.01 -6.99 -0.95
C ALA A 120 6.14 -8.02 -0.77
N VAL A 121 7.16 -8.03 -1.64
CA VAL A 121 8.35 -8.87 -1.46
C VAL A 121 9.07 -8.55 -0.15
N ASP A 122 9.29 -7.26 0.14
CA ASP A 122 9.93 -6.80 1.37
C ASP A 122 9.15 -7.27 2.61
N LYS A 123 7.82 -7.22 2.56
CA LYS A 123 6.94 -7.62 3.67
C LYS A 123 6.85 -9.14 3.83
N LEU A 124 6.88 -9.90 2.75
CA LEU A 124 6.83 -11.37 2.78
C LEU A 124 8.12 -11.97 3.38
N ARG A 125 9.26 -11.29 3.30
CA ARG A 125 10.54 -11.74 3.91
C ARG A 125 10.89 -13.20 3.57
N GLY A 126 10.66 -13.58 2.30
CA GLY A 126 10.90 -14.94 1.81
C GLY A 126 9.73 -15.92 1.96
N ALA A 127 8.61 -15.52 2.58
CA ALA A 127 7.41 -16.34 2.62
C ALA A 127 6.75 -16.50 1.24
N THR A 128 6.23 -17.70 0.97
CA THR A 128 5.44 -17.98 -0.22
C THR A 128 4.09 -17.26 -0.15
N LEU A 129 3.74 -16.56 -1.23
CA LEU A 129 2.43 -15.96 -1.38
C LEU A 129 1.41 -17.07 -1.67
N VAL A 130 0.26 -17.05 -1.00
CA VAL A 130 -0.84 -17.98 -1.26
C VAL A 130 -1.96 -17.30 -2.03
N PRO A 131 -2.66 -18.02 -2.93
CA PRO A 131 -3.84 -17.47 -3.60
C PRO A 131 -4.94 -17.11 -2.61
N ILE A 132 -5.68 -16.03 -2.91
CA ILE A 132 -6.91 -15.71 -2.17
C ILE A 132 -8.01 -16.66 -2.66
N ALA A 133 -8.67 -17.34 -1.73
CA ALA A 133 -9.84 -18.15 -2.05
C ALA A 133 -10.99 -17.23 -2.47
N VAL A 134 -11.68 -17.63 -3.54
CA VAL A 134 -12.84 -16.94 -4.12
C VAL A 134 -14.07 -17.81 -4.05
#